data_AF-A0A3D1PD24-F1
#
_entry.id   AF-A0A3D1PD24-F1
#
_cell.length_a   1.000
_cell.length_b   1.000
_cell.length_c   1.000
_cell.angle_alpha   90.00
_cell.angle_beta   90.00
_cell.angle_gamma   90.00
#
_symmetry.space_group_name_H-M   'P 1'
#
loop_
_entity.id
_entity.type
_entity.pdbx_description
1 polymer ?
#
loop_
_entity_poly.entity_id
_entity_poly.type
_entity_poly.pdbx_seq_one_letter_code
_entity_poly.pdbx_strand_id
1 'polypeptide(L)'
;MLTLQINEADLAVLTYEKYLYPCLLVQKRLEVIHLRALTELTNQQIAKLAGVHPDTVTDYVRCYNAKGLDGLKAVGYRGTNSSLDEHKSSLQASFLEQPPISSNQAVARIKALTGIVRSPTQVRQWMKKIGMKYQKTGQVPAKADPVKQQEWVTDTLTPLIQQVKEGKAHLLFMDSAHLVMGVFLCCLWSFSRVFIQSASARKRLNVLGAVDAVSKQITFLTITTYITAQTVVDFLGQLREKYPTLPLYIVLDNARYQHCQLVKQTAQLLAIHLLFLPAYSPNLNIIERLWKWLKKTCLYTRFYEAALPIRWVLLRDPEGKLKTMALLCTDESFASLKIVSLFVRR
;
A
#
# COMPACT_ATOMS: atom_id res chain seq x y z
N MET A 1 -58.18 -21.98 -17.55
CA MET A 1 -56.99 -21.99 -16.67
C MET A 1 -55.88 -22.73 -17.41
N LEU A 2 -54.66 -22.20 -17.42
CA LEU A 2 -53.49 -22.96 -17.89
C LEU A 2 -53.11 -24.00 -16.83
N THR A 3 -53.11 -25.27 -17.19
CA THR A 3 -52.72 -26.37 -16.30
C THR A 3 -51.21 -26.34 -16.08
N LEU A 4 -50.78 -26.40 -14.81
CA LEU A 4 -49.37 -26.52 -14.46
C LEU A 4 -48.95 -27.98 -14.58
N GLN A 5 -47.88 -28.25 -15.32
CA GLN A 5 -47.31 -29.61 -15.48
C GLN A 5 -46.07 -29.77 -14.59
N ILE A 6 -46.27 -29.90 -13.28
CA ILE A 6 -45.18 -30.01 -12.30
C ILE A 6 -44.93 -31.47 -11.88
N ASN A 7 -43.66 -31.82 -11.70
CA ASN A 7 -43.26 -33.12 -11.15
C ASN A 7 -42.90 -32.99 -9.65
N GLU A 8 -42.89 -34.11 -8.93
CA GLU A 8 -42.64 -34.13 -7.47
C GLU A 8 -41.22 -33.64 -7.10
N ALA A 9 -40.22 -33.89 -7.96
CA ALA A 9 -38.85 -33.45 -7.73
C ALA A 9 -38.74 -31.90 -7.77
N ASP A 10 -39.37 -31.26 -8.75
CA ASP A 10 -39.40 -29.82 -8.89
C ASP A 10 -40.22 -29.16 -7.76
N LEU A 11 -41.29 -29.80 -7.30
CA LEU A 11 -42.06 -29.31 -6.15
C LEU A 11 -41.23 -29.27 -4.86
N ALA A 12 -40.39 -30.28 -4.63
CA ALA A 12 -39.45 -30.31 -3.51
C ALA A 12 -38.42 -29.16 -3.61
N VAL A 13 -37.89 -28.90 -4.81
CA VAL A 13 -36.96 -27.78 -5.06
C VAL A 13 -37.63 -26.44 -4.82
N LEU A 14 -38.86 -26.23 -5.30
CA LEU A 14 -39.63 -24.99 -5.09
C LEU A 14 -39.89 -24.70 -3.61
N THR A 15 -40.14 -25.74 -2.81
CA THR A 15 -40.45 -25.61 -1.38
C THR A 15 -39.29 -24.95 -0.63
N TYR A 16 -38.06 -25.31 -0.98
CA TYR A 16 -36.85 -24.81 -0.34
C TYR A 16 -36.33 -23.52 -0.99
N GLU A 17 -36.19 -23.50 -2.32
CA GLU A 17 -35.51 -22.42 -3.02
C GLU A 17 -36.32 -21.12 -3.10
N LYS A 18 -37.65 -21.16 -2.96
CA LYS A 18 -38.47 -19.93 -2.97
C LYS A 18 -38.06 -18.94 -1.87
N TYR A 19 -37.44 -19.40 -0.77
CA TYR A 19 -36.93 -18.53 0.30
C TYR A 19 -35.43 -18.29 0.25
N LEU A 20 -34.67 -19.12 -0.47
CA LEU A 20 -33.20 -19.19 -0.35
C LEU A 20 -32.46 -18.89 -1.66
N TYR A 21 -33.17 -18.76 -2.78
CA TYR A 21 -32.52 -18.47 -4.06
C TYR A 21 -31.87 -17.06 -4.04
N PRO A 22 -30.62 -16.85 -4.48
CA PRO A 22 -29.90 -15.57 -4.30
C PRO A 22 -30.53 -14.32 -4.96
N CYS A 23 -31.47 -14.49 -5.89
CA CYS A 23 -32.13 -13.40 -6.62
C CYS A 23 -33.60 -13.28 -6.21
N LEU A 24 -34.01 -12.13 -5.66
CA LEU A 24 -35.38 -11.86 -5.22
C LEU A 24 -36.43 -12.01 -6.35
N LEU A 25 -36.06 -11.63 -7.59
CA LEU A 25 -36.94 -11.81 -8.75
C LEU A 25 -37.24 -13.29 -8.99
N VAL A 26 -36.23 -14.15 -8.85
CA VAL A 26 -36.39 -15.59 -9.04
C VAL A 26 -37.14 -16.20 -7.86
N GLN A 27 -36.87 -15.78 -6.62
CA GLN A 27 -37.65 -16.21 -5.45
C GLN A 27 -39.16 -16.01 -5.67
N LYS A 28 -39.57 -14.82 -6.14
CA LYS A 28 -40.98 -14.52 -6.48
C LYS A 28 -41.54 -15.41 -7.58
N ARG A 29 -40.74 -15.75 -8.60
CA ARG A 29 -41.15 -16.69 -9.67
C ARG A 29 -41.43 -18.09 -9.11
N LEU A 30 -40.52 -18.58 -8.27
CA LEU A 30 -40.65 -19.91 -7.64
C LEU A 30 -41.83 -19.96 -6.67
N GLU A 31 -42.04 -18.91 -5.87
CA GLU A 31 -43.19 -18.78 -4.96
C GLU A 31 -44.53 -18.86 -5.70
N VAL A 32 -44.67 -18.16 -6.83
CA VAL A 32 -45.89 -18.19 -7.65
C VAL A 32 -46.18 -19.59 -8.18
N ILE A 33 -45.17 -20.32 -8.66
CA ILE A 33 -45.35 -21.70 -9.16
C ILE A 33 -45.64 -22.67 -8.02
N HIS A 34 -45.00 -22.49 -6.86
CA HIS A 34 -45.28 -23.28 -5.66
C HIS A 34 -46.73 -23.09 -5.18
N LEU A 35 -47.24 -21.85 -5.11
CA LEU A 35 -48.64 -21.57 -4.77
C LEU A 35 -49.61 -22.18 -5.78
N ARG A 36 -49.24 -22.16 -7.06
CA ARG A 36 -50.00 -22.82 -8.13
C ARG A 36 -50.10 -24.33 -7.98
N ALA A 37 -49.02 -24.95 -7.53
CA ALA A 37 -48.90 -26.40 -7.44
C ALA A 37 -49.66 -26.98 -6.23
N LEU A 38 -49.73 -26.23 -5.13
CA LEU A 38 -50.33 -26.70 -3.88
C LEU A 38 -51.78 -26.27 -3.65
N THR A 39 -52.35 -25.42 -4.50
CA THR A 39 -53.68 -24.84 -4.26
C THR A 39 -54.51 -24.79 -5.53
N GLU A 40 -55.84 -24.84 -5.38
CA GLU A 40 -56.80 -24.62 -6.47
C GLU A 40 -57.15 -23.14 -6.66
N LEU A 41 -56.35 -22.23 -6.11
CA LEU A 41 -56.59 -20.79 -6.15
C LEU A 41 -56.54 -20.24 -7.58
N THR A 42 -57.39 -19.26 -7.89
CA THR A 42 -57.38 -18.56 -9.18
C THR A 42 -56.09 -17.75 -9.39
N ASN A 43 -55.75 -17.41 -10.65
CA ASN A 43 -54.59 -16.54 -10.95
C ASN A 43 -54.67 -15.21 -10.18
N GLN A 44 -55.86 -14.65 -9.99
CA GLN A 44 -56.06 -13.41 -9.26
C GLN A 44 -55.73 -13.55 -7.77
N GLN A 45 -56.12 -14.67 -7.15
CA GLN A 45 -55.82 -14.94 -5.74
C GLN A 45 -54.32 -15.19 -5.53
N ILE A 46 -53.68 -15.97 -6.42
CA ILE A 46 -52.23 -16.22 -6.35
C ILE A 46 -51.45 -14.92 -6.58
N ALA A 47 -51.87 -14.10 -7.53
CA ALA A 47 -51.29 -12.79 -7.81
C ALA A 47 -51.35 -11.87 -6.58
N LYS A 48 -52.49 -11.85 -5.87
CA LYS A 48 -52.67 -11.10 -4.63
C LYS A 48 -51.75 -11.59 -3.51
N LEU A 49 -51.58 -12.91 -3.36
CA LEU A 49 -50.71 -13.50 -2.32
C LEU A 49 -49.22 -13.25 -2.60
N ALA A 50 -48.78 -13.40 -3.84
CA ALA A 50 -47.38 -13.23 -4.24
C ALA A 50 -47.00 -11.76 -4.57
N GLY A 51 -47.97 -10.84 -4.55
CA GLY A 51 -47.75 -9.42 -4.86
C GLY A 51 -47.29 -9.18 -6.31
N VAL A 52 -47.90 -9.86 -7.27
CA VAL A 52 -47.61 -9.74 -8.72
C VAL A 52 -48.89 -9.47 -9.52
N HIS A 53 -48.78 -9.15 -10.81
CA HIS A 53 -49.94 -9.00 -11.69
C HIS A 53 -50.52 -10.39 -12.09
N PRO A 54 -51.85 -10.56 -12.29
CA PRO A 54 -52.44 -11.82 -12.73
C PRO A 54 -51.84 -12.40 -14.02
N ASP A 55 -51.46 -11.55 -14.96
CA ASP A 55 -50.80 -11.98 -16.21
C ASP A 55 -49.40 -12.53 -15.95
N THR A 56 -48.68 -11.97 -14.97
CA THR A 56 -47.37 -12.48 -14.55
C THR A 56 -47.45 -13.90 -14.03
N VAL A 57 -48.53 -14.26 -13.32
CA VAL A 57 -48.79 -15.65 -12.90
C VAL A 57 -48.94 -16.55 -14.13
N THR A 58 -49.66 -16.09 -15.15
CA THR A 58 -49.84 -16.82 -16.41
C THR A 58 -48.50 -17.01 -17.14
N ASP A 59 -47.68 -15.96 -17.21
CA ASP A 59 -46.37 -16.00 -17.87
C ASP A 59 -45.38 -16.92 -17.16
N TYR A 60 -45.39 -16.95 -15.84
CA TYR A 60 -44.55 -17.87 -15.06
C TYR A 60 -44.96 -19.32 -15.27
N VAL A 61 -46.27 -19.61 -15.28
CA VAL A 61 -46.77 -20.97 -15.57
C VAL A 61 -46.39 -21.40 -16.98
N ARG A 62 -46.51 -20.51 -17.97
CA ARG A 62 -46.03 -20.78 -19.34
C ARG A 62 -44.53 -21.02 -19.41
N CYS A 63 -43.74 -20.20 -18.70
CA CYS A 63 -42.29 -20.33 -18.65
C CYS A 63 -41.88 -21.68 -18.04
N TYR A 64 -42.50 -22.07 -16.93
CA TYR A 64 -42.24 -23.35 -16.29
C TYR A 64 -42.64 -24.53 -17.18
N ASN A 65 -43.85 -24.53 -17.75
CA ASN A 65 -44.29 -25.61 -18.64
C ASN A 65 -43.38 -25.75 -19.89
N ALA A 66 -42.79 -24.66 -20.37
CA ALA A 66 -41.93 -24.68 -21.55
C ALA A 66 -40.45 -25.02 -21.25
N LYS A 67 -39.94 -24.63 -20.08
CA LYS A 67 -38.49 -24.61 -19.77
C LYS A 67 -38.12 -25.11 -18.38
N GLY A 68 -39.09 -25.60 -17.61
CA GLY A 68 -38.91 -26.08 -16.24
C GLY A 68 -38.38 -25.02 -15.27
N LEU A 69 -37.75 -25.48 -14.19
CA LEU A 69 -37.14 -24.60 -13.17
C LEU A 69 -36.01 -23.74 -13.74
N ASP A 70 -35.24 -24.26 -14.69
CA ASP A 70 -34.14 -23.52 -15.33
C ASP A 70 -34.65 -22.27 -16.05
N GLY A 71 -35.81 -22.35 -16.68
CA GLY A 71 -36.49 -21.21 -17.29
C GLY A 71 -36.89 -20.13 -16.27
N LEU A 72 -37.34 -20.52 -15.08
CA LEU A 72 -37.70 -19.58 -14.01
C LEU A 72 -36.46 -18.92 -13.39
N LYS A 73 -35.37 -19.70 -13.26
CA LYS A 73 -34.07 -19.27 -12.72
C LYS A 73 -33.27 -18.40 -13.69
N ALA A 74 -33.53 -18.48 -14.99
CA ALA A 74 -32.85 -17.67 -16.00
C ALA A 74 -33.19 -16.17 -15.83
N VAL A 75 -32.17 -15.37 -15.53
CA VAL A 75 -32.26 -13.91 -15.46
C VAL A 75 -31.43 -13.28 -16.58
N GLY A 76 -32.11 -12.77 -17.60
CA GLY A 76 -31.49 -12.25 -18.83
C GLY A 76 -30.94 -10.82 -18.71
N TYR A 77 -30.33 -10.43 -17.59
CA TYR A 77 -29.71 -9.11 -17.47
C TYR A 77 -28.55 -9.00 -18.47
N ARG A 78 -28.79 -8.35 -19.61
CA ARG A 78 -27.73 -7.97 -20.55
C ARG A 78 -27.30 -6.56 -20.21
N GLY A 79 -26.09 -6.41 -19.67
CA GLY A 79 -25.45 -5.10 -19.59
C GLY A 79 -25.22 -4.55 -20.99
N THR A 80 -25.45 -3.27 -21.21
CA THR A 80 -25.03 -2.58 -22.43
C THR A 80 -23.52 -2.33 -22.39
N ASN A 81 -22.83 -2.64 -23.48
CA ASN A 81 -21.44 -2.24 -23.65
C ASN A 81 -21.36 -0.71 -23.74
N SER A 82 -20.29 -0.12 -23.19
CA SER A 82 -20.12 1.32 -23.25
C SER A 82 -19.79 1.72 -24.68
N SER A 83 -20.37 2.80 -25.21
CA SER A 83 -19.95 3.38 -26.49
C SER A 83 -18.47 3.80 -26.49
N LEU A 84 -17.86 3.92 -25.30
CA LEU A 84 -16.42 4.17 -25.17
C LEU A 84 -15.57 2.93 -25.45
N ASP A 85 -16.15 1.72 -25.40
CA ASP A 85 -15.42 0.47 -25.59
C ASP A 85 -14.94 0.32 -27.04
N GLU A 86 -15.64 0.93 -28.01
CA GLU A 86 -15.23 1.02 -29.42
C GLU A 86 -13.96 1.86 -29.63
N HIS A 87 -13.73 2.85 -28.76
CA HIS A 87 -12.56 3.74 -28.80
C HIS A 87 -11.51 3.37 -27.75
N LYS A 88 -11.60 2.18 -27.14
CA LYS A 88 -10.77 1.80 -26.00
C LYS A 88 -9.27 1.91 -26.32
N SER A 89 -8.83 1.41 -27.47
CA SER A 89 -7.41 1.38 -27.83
C SER A 89 -6.82 2.79 -28.01
N SER A 90 -7.54 3.69 -28.69
CA SER A 90 -7.08 5.07 -28.91
C SER A 90 -7.07 5.89 -27.61
N LEU A 91 -8.10 5.72 -26.78
CA LEU A 91 -8.17 6.35 -25.46
C LEU A 91 -7.07 5.83 -24.52
N GLN A 92 -6.77 4.53 -24.55
CA GLN A 92 -5.68 3.94 -23.76
C GLN A 92 -4.32 4.49 -24.21
N ALA A 93 -4.05 4.56 -25.51
CA ALA A 93 -2.81 5.13 -26.03
C ALA A 93 -2.63 6.59 -25.59
N SER A 94 -3.68 7.43 -25.74
CA SER A 94 -3.63 8.82 -25.29
C SER A 94 -3.43 8.96 -23.78
N PHE A 95 -4.08 8.13 -22.97
CA PHE A 95 -3.95 8.17 -21.51
C PHE A 95 -2.61 7.60 -21.02
N LEU A 96 -1.94 6.74 -21.78
CA LEU A 96 -0.60 6.25 -21.46
C LEU A 96 0.46 7.33 -21.72
N GLU A 97 0.35 8.05 -22.83
CA GLU A 97 1.25 9.14 -23.16
C GLU A 97 1.09 10.33 -22.20
N GLN A 98 -0.16 10.71 -21.91
CA GLN A 98 -0.49 11.79 -20.98
C GLN A 98 -1.64 11.38 -20.05
N PRO A 99 -1.33 10.81 -18.88
CA PRO A 99 -2.33 10.42 -17.91
C PRO A 99 -3.21 11.60 -17.46
N PRO A 100 -4.56 11.47 -17.48
CA PRO A 100 -5.44 12.50 -16.98
C PRO A 100 -5.31 12.61 -15.44
N ILE A 101 -5.09 13.83 -14.95
CA ILE A 101 -4.98 14.16 -13.52
C ILE A 101 -6.33 13.99 -12.81
N SER A 102 -7.44 14.23 -13.51
CA SER A 102 -8.79 14.14 -12.97
C SER A 102 -9.77 13.49 -13.95
N SER A 103 -10.92 13.02 -13.43
CA SER A 103 -12.02 12.54 -14.27
C SER A 103 -12.55 13.62 -15.21
N ASN A 104 -12.52 14.90 -14.82
CA ASN A 104 -12.96 16.00 -15.69
C ASN A 104 -12.02 16.20 -16.88
N GLN A 105 -10.71 16.06 -16.65
CA GLN A 105 -9.74 16.10 -17.75
C GLN A 105 -9.92 14.90 -18.68
N ALA A 106 -10.20 13.71 -18.13
CA ALA A 106 -10.52 12.54 -18.93
C ALA A 106 -11.80 12.74 -19.75
N VAL A 107 -12.86 13.35 -19.19
CA VAL A 107 -14.09 13.69 -19.92
C VAL A 107 -13.79 14.61 -21.10
N ALA A 108 -13.03 15.69 -20.87
CA ALA A 108 -12.65 16.63 -21.92
C ALA A 108 -11.83 15.94 -23.03
N ARG A 109 -10.90 15.07 -22.66
CA ARG A 109 -10.06 14.32 -23.60
C ARG A 109 -10.88 13.29 -24.41
N ILE A 110 -11.79 12.56 -23.77
CA ILE A 110 -12.71 11.64 -24.45
C ILE A 110 -13.57 12.40 -25.46
N LYS A 111 -14.18 13.52 -25.04
CA LYS A 111 -14.97 14.36 -25.95
C LYS A 111 -14.17 14.82 -27.17
N ALA A 112 -12.92 15.24 -26.97
CA ALA A 112 -12.06 15.70 -28.05
C ALA A 112 -11.68 14.58 -29.03
N LEU A 113 -11.44 13.35 -28.55
CA LEU A 113 -10.99 12.24 -29.37
C LEU A 113 -12.12 11.45 -30.04
N THR A 114 -13.29 11.40 -29.43
CA THR A 114 -14.39 10.52 -29.88
C THR A 114 -15.71 11.25 -30.13
N GLY A 115 -15.81 12.52 -29.72
CA GLY A 115 -17.08 13.27 -29.72
C GLY A 115 -18.06 12.85 -28.61
N ILE A 116 -17.79 11.77 -27.87
CA ILE A 116 -18.70 11.22 -26.87
C ILE A 116 -18.60 12.02 -25.56
N VAL A 117 -19.75 12.41 -25.02
CA VAL A 117 -19.85 13.09 -23.71
C VAL A 117 -20.43 12.14 -22.67
N ARG A 118 -19.74 11.98 -21.53
CA ARG A 118 -20.17 11.19 -20.38
C ARG A 118 -19.93 11.96 -19.09
N SER A 119 -20.68 11.64 -18.04
CA SER A 119 -20.47 12.28 -16.74
C SER A 119 -19.13 11.87 -16.13
N PRO A 120 -18.52 12.69 -15.25
CA PRO A 120 -17.26 12.35 -14.59
C PRO A 120 -17.30 11.02 -13.84
N THR A 121 -18.45 10.68 -13.25
CA THR A 121 -18.68 9.41 -12.55
C THR A 121 -18.62 8.21 -13.51
N GLN A 122 -19.28 8.31 -14.67
CA GLN A 122 -19.25 7.26 -15.70
C GLN A 122 -17.85 7.08 -16.27
N VAL A 123 -17.15 8.17 -16.57
CA VAL A 123 -15.76 8.13 -17.06
C VAL A 123 -14.84 7.50 -16.02
N ARG A 124 -15.02 7.82 -14.72
CA ARG A 124 -14.25 7.19 -13.64
C ARG A 124 -14.50 5.68 -13.55
N GLN A 125 -15.74 5.22 -13.66
CA GLN A 125 -16.07 3.79 -13.67
C GLN A 125 -15.44 3.09 -14.89
N TRP A 126 -15.52 3.72 -16.06
CA TRP A 126 -14.92 3.18 -17.27
C TRP A 126 -13.39 3.11 -17.20
N MET A 127 -12.72 4.16 -16.69
CA MET A 127 -11.27 4.15 -16.46
C MET A 127 -10.86 3.00 -15.53
N LYS A 128 -11.63 2.71 -14.48
CA LYS A 128 -11.41 1.52 -13.63
C LYS A 128 -11.62 0.21 -14.41
N LYS A 129 -12.67 0.11 -15.24
CA LYS A 129 -12.96 -1.06 -16.08
C LYS A 129 -11.81 -1.39 -17.04
N ILE A 130 -11.13 -0.37 -17.58
CA ILE A 130 -9.96 -0.56 -18.46
C ILE A 130 -8.63 -0.77 -17.70
N GLY A 131 -8.67 -0.89 -16.36
CA GLY A 131 -7.53 -1.22 -15.51
C GLY A 131 -6.79 -0.04 -14.89
N MET A 132 -7.24 1.21 -15.09
CA MET A 132 -6.58 2.37 -14.48
C MET A 132 -6.80 2.40 -12.96
N LYS A 133 -5.74 2.80 -12.24
CA LYS A 133 -5.75 3.00 -10.80
C LYS A 133 -5.39 4.44 -10.50
N TYR A 134 -6.02 5.01 -9.47
CA TYR A 134 -5.61 6.32 -8.96
C TYR A 134 -4.32 6.15 -8.15
N GLN A 135 -3.21 6.61 -8.70
CA GLN A 135 -1.87 6.42 -8.14
C GLN A 135 -1.20 7.78 -7.91
N LYS A 136 -0.47 7.89 -6.80
CA LYS A 136 0.40 9.04 -6.56
C LYS A 136 1.61 8.94 -7.48
N THR A 137 1.98 10.04 -8.11
CA THR A 137 3.20 10.12 -8.93
C THR A 137 4.45 9.83 -8.10
N GLY A 138 5.41 9.12 -8.72
CA GLY A 138 6.73 8.91 -8.16
C GLY A 138 7.68 10.04 -8.57
N GLN A 139 8.61 10.40 -7.70
CA GLN A 139 9.73 11.28 -8.05
C GLN A 139 10.97 10.42 -8.31
N VAL A 140 11.66 10.68 -9.41
CA VAL A 140 12.98 10.12 -9.73
C VAL A 140 13.96 11.29 -9.88
N PRO A 141 15.18 11.22 -9.32
CA PRO A 141 16.18 12.26 -9.53
C PRO A 141 16.51 12.43 -11.02
N ALA A 142 16.47 13.66 -11.52
CA ALA A 142 16.72 13.94 -12.95
C ALA A 142 18.11 13.54 -13.46
N LYS A 143 19.09 13.45 -12.54
CA LYS A 143 20.48 13.08 -12.83
C LYS A 143 20.80 11.62 -12.48
N ALA A 144 19.80 10.81 -12.11
CA ALA A 144 20.01 9.39 -11.90
C ALA A 144 20.35 8.71 -13.23
N ASP A 145 21.33 7.82 -13.20
CA ASP A 145 21.75 7.02 -14.35
C ASP A 145 21.30 5.56 -14.12
N PRO A 146 20.22 5.09 -14.78
CA PRO A 146 19.70 3.75 -14.57
C PRO A 146 20.68 2.65 -14.93
N VAL A 147 21.54 2.87 -15.94
CA VAL A 147 22.52 1.88 -16.40
C VAL A 147 23.57 1.67 -15.32
N LYS A 148 24.16 2.76 -14.81
CA LYS A 148 25.14 2.69 -13.70
C LYS A 148 24.55 2.12 -12.41
N GLN A 149 23.28 2.42 -12.13
CA GLN A 149 22.58 1.80 -11.00
C GLN A 149 22.48 0.29 -11.16
N GLN A 150 22.12 -0.17 -12.37
CA GLN A 150 21.98 -1.59 -12.65
C GLN A 150 23.33 -2.32 -12.62
N GLU A 151 24.38 -1.75 -13.22
CA GLU A 151 25.75 -2.26 -13.15
C GLU A 151 26.21 -2.41 -11.70
N TRP A 152 26.06 -1.36 -10.87
CA TRP A 152 26.45 -1.43 -9.46
C TRP A 152 25.68 -2.49 -8.66
N VAL A 153 24.38 -2.65 -8.95
CA VAL A 153 23.57 -3.68 -8.31
C VAL A 153 24.04 -5.08 -8.70
N THR A 154 24.29 -5.32 -9.99
CA THR A 154 24.69 -6.63 -10.52
C THR A 154 26.10 -6.98 -10.06
N ASP A 155 27.05 -6.05 -10.20
CA ASP A 155 28.47 -6.35 -10.06
C ASP A 155 28.97 -6.23 -8.63
N THR A 156 28.39 -5.32 -7.84
CA THR A 156 28.82 -5.04 -6.46
C THR A 156 27.83 -5.56 -5.42
N LEU A 157 26.58 -5.10 -5.47
CA LEU A 157 25.65 -5.34 -4.38
C LEU A 157 25.18 -6.81 -4.30
N THR A 158 24.84 -7.41 -5.44
CA THR A 158 24.26 -8.77 -5.49
C THR A 158 25.22 -9.84 -4.96
N PRO A 159 26.50 -9.88 -5.38
CA PRO A 159 27.47 -10.82 -4.82
C PRO A 159 27.68 -10.64 -3.30
N LEU A 160 27.74 -9.38 -2.83
CA LEU A 160 27.90 -9.08 -1.41
C LEU A 160 26.70 -9.52 -0.57
N ILE A 161 25.49 -9.31 -1.06
CA ILE A 161 24.27 -9.80 -0.39
C ILE A 161 24.33 -11.33 -0.25
N GLN A 162 24.84 -12.04 -1.26
CA GLN A 162 24.97 -13.49 -1.19
C GLN A 162 25.99 -13.91 -0.12
N GLN A 163 27.17 -13.28 -0.07
CA GLN A 163 28.19 -13.56 0.97
C GLN A 163 27.67 -13.29 2.39
N VAL A 164 26.89 -12.22 2.57
CA VAL A 164 26.31 -11.85 3.87
C VAL A 164 25.23 -12.85 4.30
N LYS A 165 24.42 -13.34 3.36
CA LYS A 165 23.44 -14.41 3.64
C LYS A 165 24.10 -15.72 4.03
N GLU A 166 25.28 -16.00 3.48
CA GLU A 166 26.12 -17.15 3.87
C GLU A 166 26.88 -16.94 5.19
N GLY A 167 26.70 -15.80 5.86
CA GLY A 167 27.34 -15.49 7.14
C GLY A 167 28.84 -15.19 7.02
N LYS A 168 29.34 -14.89 5.83
CA LYS A 168 30.77 -14.63 5.57
C LYS A 168 31.18 -13.18 5.77
N ALA A 169 30.23 -12.26 5.82
CA ALA A 169 30.47 -10.82 5.94
C ALA A 169 29.25 -10.10 6.53
N HIS A 170 29.44 -8.85 6.94
CA HIS A 170 28.37 -7.92 7.27
C HIS A 170 28.27 -6.83 6.20
N LEU A 171 27.04 -6.47 5.84
CA LEU A 171 26.75 -5.38 4.92
C LEU A 171 25.80 -4.40 5.59
N LEU A 172 26.24 -3.18 5.78
CA LEU A 172 25.47 -2.10 6.37
C LEU A 172 25.19 -1.02 5.32
N PHE A 173 24.05 -0.37 5.45
CA PHE A 173 23.69 0.82 4.68
C PHE A 173 23.66 2.01 5.62
N MET A 174 24.55 2.96 5.38
CA MET A 174 24.73 4.12 6.24
C MET A 174 24.35 5.40 5.52
N ASP A 175 23.76 6.31 6.28
CA ASP A 175 23.35 7.64 5.81
C ASP A 175 23.09 8.55 7.01
N SER A 176 23.02 9.85 6.75
CA SER A 176 22.66 10.86 7.73
C SER A 176 21.26 11.41 7.53
N ALA A 177 20.49 11.47 8.62
CA ALA A 177 19.23 12.18 8.67
C ALA A 177 19.36 13.48 9.48
N HIS A 178 18.84 14.56 8.90
CA HIS A 178 18.68 15.84 9.59
C HIS A 178 17.22 15.99 10.02
N LEU A 179 16.97 15.99 11.33
CA LEU A 179 15.67 16.18 11.95
C LEU A 179 15.59 17.62 12.45
N VAL A 180 15.05 18.49 11.60
CA VAL A 180 14.79 19.89 11.95
C VAL A 180 13.53 19.94 12.82
N MET A 181 13.60 20.59 13.97
CA MET A 181 12.49 20.75 14.93
C MET A 181 11.49 21.83 14.48
N GLY A 182 11.12 21.79 13.20
CA GLY A 182 10.01 22.57 12.64
C GLY A 182 8.71 21.76 12.67
N VAL A 183 7.58 22.44 12.46
CA VAL A 183 6.27 21.77 12.37
C VAL A 183 6.09 21.19 10.98
N PHE A 184 5.85 19.88 10.92
CA PHE A 184 5.43 19.22 9.69
C PHE A 184 3.91 19.09 9.71
N LEU A 185 3.25 19.95 8.94
CA LEU A 185 1.79 19.94 8.80
C LEU A 185 1.35 18.70 8.00
N CYS A 186 0.23 18.12 8.38
CA CYS A 186 -0.39 17.02 7.64
C CYS A 186 -1.93 17.12 7.70
N CYS A 187 -2.61 16.28 6.93
CA CYS A 187 -4.07 16.18 6.97
C CYS A 187 -4.51 15.32 8.17
N LEU A 188 -5.46 15.84 8.94
CA LEU A 188 -6.06 15.15 10.09
C LEU A 188 -7.55 14.93 9.84
N TRP A 189 -8.07 13.82 10.35
CA TRP A 189 -9.50 13.70 10.58
C TRP A 189 -9.82 14.55 11.80
N SER A 190 -10.46 15.70 11.60
CA SER A 190 -10.77 16.63 12.67
C SER A 190 -12.10 17.34 12.40
N PHE A 191 -12.87 17.58 13.45
CA PHE A 191 -14.11 18.35 13.39
C PHE A 191 -13.87 19.84 13.11
N SER A 192 -12.64 20.32 13.35
CA SER A 192 -12.23 21.70 13.10
C SER A 192 -10.74 21.80 12.77
N ARG A 193 -10.28 22.96 12.27
CA ARG A 193 -8.85 23.15 11.99
C ARG A 193 -8.04 23.15 13.29
N VAL A 194 -7.07 22.24 13.40
CA VAL A 194 -6.11 22.20 14.50
C VAL A 194 -4.87 23.02 14.13
N PHE A 195 -4.48 23.95 14.99
CA PHE A 195 -3.27 24.76 14.84
C PHE A 195 -2.17 24.21 15.74
N ILE A 196 -0.95 24.16 15.23
CA ILE A 196 0.22 23.61 15.93
C ILE A 196 1.27 24.71 16.01
N GLN A 197 1.82 24.94 17.20
CA GLN A 197 2.85 25.94 17.44
C GLN A 197 4.12 25.61 16.66
N SER A 198 4.69 26.61 16.00
CA SER A 198 5.98 26.47 15.30
C SER A 198 7.14 26.93 16.19
N ALA A 199 8.26 26.21 16.13
CA ALA A 199 9.48 26.63 16.80
C ALA A 199 9.99 27.96 16.24
N SER A 200 10.42 28.87 17.13
CA SER A 200 11.05 30.16 16.77
C SER A 200 12.51 29.99 16.33
N ALA A 201 13.21 28.95 16.80
CA ALA A 201 14.61 28.67 16.49
C ALA A 201 14.80 27.41 15.62
N ARG A 202 15.80 27.41 14.73
CA ARG A 202 16.22 26.25 13.93
C ARG A 202 17.01 25.23 14.77
N LYS A 203 16.36 24.59 15.74
CA LYS A 203 16.94 23.44 16.45
C LYS A 203 16.93 22.23 15.51
N ARG A 204 18.02 21.47 15.48
CA ARG A 204 18.13 20.24 14.67
C ARG A 204 18.81 19.14 15.45
N LEU A 205 18.34 17.92 15.25
CA LEU A 205 19.04 16.72 15.66
C LEU A 205 19.53 16.03 14.39
N ASN A 206 20.84 15.87 14.29
CA ASN A 206 21.44 15.06 13.25
C ASN A 206 21.62 13.64 13.76
N VAL A 207 21.31 12.69 12.90
CA VAL A 207 21.45 11.26 13.19
C VAL A 207 22.29 10.67 12.09
N LEU A 208 23.45 10.13 12.43
CA LEU A 208 24.19 9.23 11.54
C LEU A 208 23.72 7.81 11.89
N GLY A 209 23.23 7.06 10.92
CA GLY A 209 22.68 5.74 11.14
C GLY A 209 23.24 4.72 10.17
N ALA A 210 23.25 3.46 10.59
CA ALA A 210 23.56 2.31 9.76
C ALA A 210 22.52 1.21 9.98
N VAL A 211 22.06 0.59 8.88
CA VAL A 211 21.10 -0.52 8.88
C VAL A 211 21.77 -1.76 8.30
N ASP A 212 21.72 -2.86 9.03
CA ASP A 212 22.18 -4.16 8.54
C ASP A 212 21.27 -4.70 7.44
N ALA A 213 21.87 -5.12 6.33
CA ALA A 213 21.18 -5.58 5.14
C ALA A 213 20.33 -6.84 5.38
N VAL A 214 20.71 -7.72 6.30
CA VAL A 214 20.00 -8.98 6.58
C VAL A 214 19.26 -8.88 7.90
N SER A 215 19.96 -8.55 9.00
CA SER A 215 19.38 -8.57 10.34
C SER A 215 18.39 -7.42 10.57
N LYS A 216 18.47 -6.36 9.75
CA LYS A 216 17.73 -5.10 9.89
C LYS A 216 17.96 -4.40 11.21
N GLN A 217 18.99 -4.78 11.96
CA GLN A 217 19.40 -4.05 13.15
C GLN A 217 19.92 -2.67 12.75
N ILE A 218 19.66 -1.71 13.61
CA ILE A 218 20.00 -0.30 13.39
C ILE A 218 21.01 0.10 14.46
N THR A 219 22.06 0.77 14.04
CA THR A 219 23.04 1.44 14.92
C THR A 219 23.03 2.91 14.55
N PHE A 220 23.15 3.81 15.53
CA PHE A 220 23.09 5.25 15.27
C PHE A 220 23.91 6.05 16.26
N LEU A 221 24.30 7.24 15.82
CA LEU A 221 24.95 8.28 16.60
C LEU A 221 24.15 9.59 16.43
N THR A 222 23.73 10.18 17.55
CA THR A 222 22.94 11.43 17.55
C THR A 222 23.81 12.62 17.94
N ILE A 223 23.70 13.70 17.17
CA ILE A 223 24.48 14.93 17.34
C ILE A 223 23.58 16.14 17.15
N THR A 224 23.69 17.13 18.04
CA THR A 224 22.91 18.38 17.97
C THR A 224 23.58 19.46 17.10
N THR A 225 24.84 19.26 16.71
CA THR A 225 25.66 20.23 15.96
C THR A 225 25.68 19.95 14.44
N TYR A 226 26.84 19.67 13.83
CA TYR A 226 27.02 19.33 12.41
C TYR A 226 27.63 17.94 12.31
N ILE A 227 27.28 17.19 11.27
CA ILE A 227 27.99 15.94 10.95
C ILE A 227 29.30 16.32 10.27
N THR A 228 30.41 15.84 10.84
CA THR A 228 31.77 16.10 10.35
C THR A 228 32.44 14.79 9.93
N ALA A 229 33.64 14.87 9.35
CA ALA A 229 34.45 13.69 9.12
C ALA A 229 34.77 12.94 10.42
N GLN A 230 35.02 13.66 11.51
CA GLN A 230 35.28 13.06 12.83
C GLN A 230 34.08 12.27 13.33
N THR A 231 32.88 12.82 13.18
CA THR A 231 31.63 12.10 13.48
C THR A 231 31.53 10.76 12.76
N VAL A 232 31.96 10.72 11.49
CA VAL A 232 31.97 9.47 10.70
C VAL A 232 33.01 8.51 11.25
N VAL A 233 34.22 8.99 11.57
CA VAL A 233 35.28 8.18 12.20
C VAL A 233 34.82 7.54 13.50
N ASP A 234 34.24 8.33 14.41
CA ASP A 234 33.75 7.83 15.70
C ASP A 234 32.68 6.75 15.48
N PHE A 235 31.79 6.95 14.50
CA PHE A 235 30.76 5.99 14.16
C PHE A 235 31.31 4.71 13.52
N LEU A 236 32.35 4.81 12.67
CA LEU A 236 33.04 3.63 12.14
C LEU A 236 33.67 2.80 13.26
N GLY A 237 34.25 3.44 14.28
CA GLY A 237 34.75 2.77 15.48
C GLY A 237 33.65 2.00 16.21
N GLN A 238 32.52 2.66 16.49
CA GLN A 238 31.35 2.01 17.11
C GLN A 238 30.82 0.82 16.30
N LEU A 239 30.79 0.93 14.97
CA LEU A 239 30.38 -0.16 14.11
C LEU A 239 31.37 -1.32 14.14
N ARG A 240 32.68 -1.05 14.17
CA ARG A 240 33.69 -2.10 14.29
C ARG A 240 33.59 -2.83 15.62
N GLU A 241 33.39 -2.13 16.73
CA GLU A 241 33.17 -2.77 18.04
C GLU A 241 31.96 -3.71 18.03
N LYS A 242 30.88 -3.31 17.36
CA LYS A 242 29.68 -4.12 17.22
C LYS A 242 29.85 -5.31 16.26
N TYR A 243 30.70 -5.18 15.24
CA TYR A 243 30.98 -6.20 14.22
C TYR A 243 32.48 -6.53 14.17
N PRO A 244 33.02 -7.19 15.21
CA PRO A 244 34.48 -7.26 15.41
C PRO A 244 35.20 -8.26 14.50
N THR A 245 34.54 -9.34 14.08
CA THR A 245 35.23 -10.52 13.51
C THR A 245 35.17 -10.59 11.99
N LEU A 246 34.00 -10.41 11.40
CA LEU A 246 33.81 -10.61 9.96
C LEU A 246 34.14 -9.35 9.14
N PRO A 247 34.45 -9.51 7.84
CA PRO A 247 34.54 -8.39 6.90
C PRO A 247 33.30 -7.51 6.98
N LEU A 248 33.50 -6.20 7.12
CA LEU A 248 32.42 -5.22 7.25
C LEU A 248 32.40 -4.31 6.02
N TYR A 249 31.32 -4.39 5.26
CA TYR A 249 31.05 -3.55 4.11
C TYR A 249 30.01 -2.51 4.49
N ILE A 250 30.26 -1.24 4.16
CA ILE A 250 29.35 -0.14 4.42
C ILE A 250 29.03 0.58 3.12
N VAL A 251 27.76 0.56 2.72
CA VAL A 251 27.23 1.29 1.58
C VAL A 251 26.89 2.72 2.00
N LEU A 252 27.38 3.69 1.22
CA LEU A 252 27.35 5.12 1.51
C LEU A 252 26.92 5.95 0.31
N ASP A 253 26.38 7.14 0.58
CA ASP A 253 26.17 8.16 -0.44
C ASP A 253 27.48 8.90 -0.78
N ASN A 254 27.42 9.93 -1.63
CA ASN A 254 28.63 10.64 -2.09
C ASN A 254 28.86 11.95 -1.34
N ALA A 255 28.49 12.02 -0.06
CA ALA A 255 28.71 13.21 0.74
C ALA A 255 30.21 13.53 0.87
N ARG A 256 30.60 14.80 0.68
CA ARG A 256 32.01 15.22 0.66
C ARG A 256 32.79 14.80 1.90
N TYR A 257 32.17 14.86 3.08
CA TYR A 257 32.81 14.50 4.35
C TYR A 257 33.06 13.00 4.52
N GLN A 258 32.38 12.13 3.75
CA GLN A 258 32.64 10.68 3.74
C GLN A 258 33.80 10.30 2.80
N HIS A 259 34.11 11.17 1.83
CA HIS A 259 35.16 10.96 0.84
C HIS A 259 36.54 11.46 1.28
N CYS A 260 36.64 12.12 2.43
CA CYS A 260 37.89 12.70 2.89
C CYS A 260 38.92 11.62 3.28
N GLN A 261 40.19 11.99 3.23
CA GLN A 261 41.30 11.06 3.49
C GLN A 261 41.24 10.48 4.91
N LEU A 262 40.85 11.27 5.90
CA LEU A 262 40.68 10.83 7.29
C LEU A 262 39.74 9.62 7.37
N VAL A 263 38.54 9.72 6.80
CA VAL A 263 37.56 8.62 6.82
C VAL A 263 38.07 7.38 6.08
N LYS A 264 38.71 7.57 4.92
CA LYS A 264 39.27 6.45 4.15
C LYS A 264 40.38 5.72 4.91
N GLN A 265 41.30 6.47 5.54
CA GLN A 265 42.39 5.90 6.31
C GLN A 265 41.87 5.18 7.57
N THR A 266 40.93 5.77 8.30
CA THR A 266 40.30 5.11 9.45
C THR A 266 39.58 3.84 9.03
N ALA A 267 38.83 3.85 7.92
CA ALA A 267 38.16 2.66 7.42
C ALA A 267 39.16 1.54 7.10
N GLN A 268 40.29 1.86 6.47
CA GLN A 268 41.37 0.90 6.22
C GLN A 268 41.95 0.32 7.51
N LEU A 269 42.25 1.18 8.50
CA LEU A 269 42.77 0.75 9.81
C LEU A 269 41.79 -0.15 10.56
N LEU A 270 40.49 0.11 10.42
CA LEU A 270 39.43 -0.70 11.01
C LEU A 270 39.02 -1.89 10.12
N ALA A 271 39.73 -2.18 9.03
CA ALA A 271 39.38 -3.23 8.05
C ALA A 271 37.92 -3.15 7.52
N ILE A 272 37.41 -1.93 7.36
CA ILE A 272 36.07 -1.62 6.85
C ILE A 272 36.16 -1.28 5.36
N HIS A 273 35.31 -1.92 4.56
CA HIS A 273 35.19 -1.65 3.13
C HIS A 273 34.07 -0.62 2.89
N LEU A 274 34.45 0.57 2.42
CA LEU A 274 33.49 1.61 2.04
C LEU A 274 33.06 1.43 0.58
N LEU A 275 31.75 1.32 0.36
CA LEU A 275 31.14 1.12 -0.95
C LEU A 275 30.28 2.34 -1.30
N PHE A 276 30.71 3.13 -2.25
CA PHE A 276 29.99 4.32 -2.66
C PHE A 276 28.92 3.98 -3.70
N LEU A 277 27.71 4.49 -3.48
CA LEU A 277 26.61 4.36 -4.42
C LEU A 277 26.89 5.15 -5.71
N PRO A 278 26.30 4.76 -6.85
CA PRO A 278 26.25 5.63 -8.02
C PRO A 278 25.56 6.95 -7.68
N ALA A 279 25.99 8.04 -8.30
CA ALA A 279 25.43 9.36 -8.04
C ALA A 279 23.89 9.38 -8.19
N TYR A 280 23.21 10.13 -7.32
CA TYR A 280 21.75 10.27 -7.33
C TYR A 280 20.95 8.96 -7.22
N SER A 281 21.44 7.99 -6.42
CA SER A 281 20.81 6.67 -6.25
C SER A 281 20.21 6.39 -4.85
N PRO A 282 19.39 7.29 -4.27
CA PRO A 282 18.82 7.08 -2.93
C PRO A 282 17.84 5.88 -2.88
N ASN A 283 17.36 5.41 -4.03
CA ASN A 283 16.53 4.20 -4.14
C ASN A 283 17.28 2.93 -3.73
N LEU A 284 18.61 2.91 -3.89
CA LEU A 284 19.47 1.78 -3.54
C LEU A 284 19.87 1.79 -2.06
N ASN A 285 19.80 2.94 -1.39
CA ASN A 285 20.13 3.05 0.03
C ASN A 285 18.93 2.68 0.91
N ILE A 286 18.92 1.48 1.52
CA ILE A 286 17.73 1.00 2.26
C ILE A 286 17.39 1.86 3.48
N ILE A 287 18.36 2.55 4.07
CA ILE A 287 18.17 3.41 5.25
C ILE A 287 17.33 4.65 4.92
N GLU A 288 17.27 5.08 3.67
CA GLU A 288 16.38 6.18 3.24
C GLU A 288 14.90 5.87 3.53
N ARG A 289 14.52 4.59 3.48
CA ARG A 289 13.17 4.15 3.87
C ARG A 289 12.95 4.29 5.38
N LEU A 290 13.97 3.99 6.18
CA LEU A 290 13.96 4.22 7.62
C LEU A 290 13.79 5.71 7.92
N TRP A 291 14.52 6.59 7.24
CA TRP A 291 14.42 8.04 7.42
C TRP A 291 13.06 8.61 7.02
N LYS A 292 12.48 8.14 5.91
CA LYS A 292 11.11 8.52 5.51
C LYS A 292 10.09 8.12 6.57
N TRP A 293 10.20 6.90 7.10
CA TRP A 293 9.32 6.44 8.16
C TRP A 293 9.55 7.22 9.47
N LEU A 294 10.82 7.49 9.82
CA LEU A 294 11.20 8.24 11.01
C LEU A 294 10.60 9.65 11.03
N LYS A 295 10.81 10.41 9.96
CA LYS A 295 10.30 11.79 9.83
C LYS A 295 8.78 11.82 9.91
N LYS A 296 8.10 10.87 9.26
CA LYS A 296 6.64 10.73 9.31
C LYS A 296 6.14 10.44 10.73
N THR A 297 6.82 9.57 11.48
CA THR A 297 6.38 9.15 12.82
C THR A 297 6.69 10.20 13.89
N CYS A 298 7.84 10.87 13.80
CA CYS A 298 8.28 11.82 14.83
C CYS A 298 7.81 13.24 14.62
N LEU A 299 7.86 13.72 13.38
CA LEU A 299 7.82 15.17 13.14
C LEU A 299 6.43 15.65 12.70
N TYR A 300 5.58 14.75 12.21
CA TYR A 300 4.26 15.13 11.71
C TYR A 300 3.35 15.45 12.89
N THR A 301 2.74 16.64 12.84
CA THR A 301 1.78 17.16 13.81
C THR A 301 2.26 17.20 15.27
N ARG A 302 3.57 17.28 15.48
CA ARG A 302 4.17 17.36 16.81
C ARG A 302 5.10 18.55 16.90
N PHE A 303 5.08 19.20 18.06
CA PHE A 303 5.97 20.31 18.40
C PHE A 303 6.89 19.87 19.54
N TYR A 304 8.17 20.27 19.46
CA TYR A 304 9.19 19.94 20.44
C TYR A 304 9.95 21.21 20.83
N GLU A 305 9.98 21.54 22.13
CA GLU A 305 10.69 22.71 22.65
C GLU A 305 12.21 22.50 22.74
N ALA A 306 12.65 21.26 23.00
CA ALA A 306 14.05 20.84 23.05
C ALA A 306 14.44 19.94 21.86
N ALA A 307 15.74 19.66 21.70
CA ALA A 307 16.18 18.65 20.73
C ALA A 307 15.58 17.29 21.13
N LEU A 308 14.97 16.58 20.18
CA LEU A 308 14.34 15.28 20.41
C LEU A 308 15.29 14.34 21.18
N PRO A 309 14.90 13.82 22.36
CA PRO A 309 15.60 12.72 22.98
C PRO A 309 15.18 11.44 22.25
N ILE A 310 15.76 11.21 21.07
CA ILE A 310 15.47 10.01 20.29
C ILE A 310 16.14 8.82 20.98
N ARG A 311 15.37 8.06 21.76
CA ARG A 311 15.76 6.73 22.24
C ARG A 311 15.03 5.69 21.41
N TRP A 312 15.79 4.77 20.82
CA TRP A 312 15.23 3.63 20.11
C TRP A 312 15.31 2.38 20.97
N VAL A 313 14.22 1.63 20.97
CA VAL A 313 14.24 0.21 21.35
C VAL A 313 13.85 -0.58 20.10
N LEU A 314 14.80 -1.36 19.58
CA LEU A 314 14.53 -2.38 18.58
C LEU A 314 13.93 -3.59 19.30
N LEU A 315 12.62 -3.79 19.14
CA LEU A 315 11.97 -5.00 19.60
C LEU A 315 12.12 -6.06 18.51
N ARG A 316 13.06 -6.98 18.76
CA ARG A 316 13.04 -8.30 18.12
C ARG A 316 12.27 -9.24 19.02
N ASP A 317 11.32 -9.95 18.43
CA ASP A 317 10.86 -11.21 18.99
C ASP A 317 11.93 -12.27 18.70
N PRO A 318 12.59 -12.85 19.73
CA PRO A 318 13.58 -13.91 19.55
C PRO A 318 12.99 -15.14 18.84
N GLU A 319 11.68 -15.35 18.94
CA GLU A 319 10.96 -16.50 18.37
C GLU A 319 10.36 -16.21 16.98
N GLY A 320 10.44 -14.97 16.50
CA GLY A 320 10.01 -14.57 15.14
C GLY A 320 8.50 -14.60 14.86
N LYS A 321 7.65 -14.72 15.89
CA LYS A 321 6.18 -14.72 15.78
C LYS A 321 5.61 -13.31 15.62
N LEU A 322 6.27 -12.30 16.20
CA LEU A 322 5.87 -10.90 16.08
C LEU A 322 6.74 -10.15 15.06
N LYS A 323 6.10 -9.22 14.36
CA LYS A 323 6.77 -8.34 13.41
C LYS A 323 7.80 -7.48 14.16
N THR A 324 9.04 -7.43 13.67
CA THR A 324 10.06 -6.52 14.22
C THR A 324 9.57 -5.09 14.18
N MET A 325 9.60 -4.41 15.33
CA MET A 325 9.20 -3.03 15.48
C MET A 325 10.35 -2.21 16.04
N ALA A 326 10.67 -1.11 15.36
CA ALA A 326 11.48 -0.05 15.95
C ALA A 326 10.52 0.90 16.65
N LEU A 327 10.65 1.06 17.97
CA LEU A 327 9.86 2.03 18.72
C LEU A 327 10.72 3.24 19.08
N LEU A 328 10.18 4.41 18.75
CA LEU A 328 10.71 5.69 19.17
C LEU A 328 10.09 6.03 20.53
N CYS A 329 10.91 6.05 21.57
CA CYS A 329 10.54 6.65 22.85
C CYS A 329 11.17 8.04 22.94
N THR A 330 10.32 9.05 23.08
CA THR A 330 10.74 10.45 23.30
C THR A 330 10.62 10.87 24.77
N ASP A 331 10.27 9.94 25.66
CA ASP A 331 10.08 10.20 27.09
C ASP A 331 11.34 9.76 27.86
N GLU A 332 12.04 10.73 28.44
CA GLU A 332 13.30 10.52 29.16
C GLU A 332 13.12 9.79 30.49
N SER A 333 11.90 9.80 31.05
CA SER A 333 11.57 9.17 32.34
C SER A 333 11.49 7.64 32.27
N PHE A 334 11.37 7.07 31.05
CA PHE A 334 11.29 5.63 30.85
C PHE A 334 12.67 4.99 30.65
N ALA A 335 12.98 4.01 31.51
CA ALA A 335 14.12 3.13 31.32
C ALA A 335 13.91 2.21 30.11
N SER A 336 14.95 1.98 29.30
CA SER A 336 14.93 1.18 28.06
C SER A 336 14.27 -0.19 28.24
N LEU A 337 14.53 -0.84 29.38
CA LEU A 337 13.97 -2.15 29.75
C LEU A 337 12.47 -2.12 30.08
N LYS A 338 11.95 -1.01 30.63
CA LYS A 338 10.50 -0.85 30.90
C LYS A 338 9.69 -0.62 29.63
N ILE A 339 10.30 0.00 28.61
CA ILE A 339 9.68 0.20 27.29
C ILE A 339 9.49 -1.14 26.58
N VAL A 340 10.47 -2.05 26.71
CA VAL A 340 10.38 -3.42 26.19
C VAL A 340 9.25 -4.20 26.87
N SER A 341 9.17 -4.16 28.21
CA SER A 341 8.23 -4.98 28.96
C SER A 341 6.75 -4.57 28.83
N LEU A 342 6.46 -3.28 28.64
CA LEU A 342 5.09 -2.77 28.46
C LEU A 342 4.46 -3.20 27.12
N PHE A 343 5.29 -3.45 26.10
CA PHE A 343 4.83 -3.74 24.74
C PHE A 343 4.88 -5.21 24.37
N VAL A 344 5.78 -6.01 24.96
CA VAL A 344 5.73 -7.49 24.81
C VAL A 344 4.46 -8.09 25.43
N ARG A 345 3.77 -7.33 26.31
CA ARG A 345 2.50 -7.72 26.94
C ARG A 345 1.23 -7.27 26.18
N ARG A 346 1.37 -6.63 25.01
CA ARG A 346 0.27 -6.32 24.08
C ARG A 346 0.46 -7.11 22.79
#